data_AF-A0A4U9HKM6-F1
#
_entry.id   AF-A0A4U9HKM6-F1
#
_cell.length_a   1.000
_cell.length_b   1.000
_cell.length_c   1.000
_cell.angle_alpha   90.00
_cell.angle_beta   90.00
_cell.angle_gamma   90.00
#
_symmetry.space_group_name_H-M   'P 1'
#
loop_
_entity.id
_entity.type
_entity.pdbx_description
1 polymer ?
#
loop_
_entity_poly.entity_id
_entity_poly.type
_entity_poly.pdbx_seq_one_letter_code
_entity_poly.pdbx_strand_id
1 'polypeptide(L)'
;MSWGANQPLVSVRFIAPADDDNAQLIKVQGVSGLGLRMLDAAGQDIRLGFRGKPQFLTPGQDVLTYRVMPERTAAPLQAGAYHSQINFRLNYD
;
A
#
# COMPACT_ATOMS: atom_id res chain seq x y z
N MET A 1 22.08 -15.19 -31.18
CA MET A 1 22.37 -14.47 -29.92
C MET A 1 21.03 -14.00 -29.36
N SER A 2 20.52 -14.65 -28.31
CA SER A 2 19.25 -14.28 -27.69
C SER A 2 19.47 -13.07 -26.79
N TRP A 3 18.74 -11.99 -27.07
CA TRP A 3 18.65 -10.77 -26.28
C TRP A 3 18.29 -11.12 -24.83
N GLY A 4 19.22 -10.88 -23.90
CA GLY A 4 18.98 -11.07 -22.48
C GLY A 4 17.97 -10.02 -22.02
N ALA A 5 16.79 -10.47 -21.58
CA ALA A 5 15.82 -9.59 -20.96
C ALA A 5 16.40 -9.09 -19.63
N ASN A 6 16.86 -7.84 -19.60
CA ASN A 6 17.00 -7.11 -18.34
C ASN A 6 15.60 -7.06 -17.73
N GLN A 7 15.31 -7.96 -16.79
CA GLN A 7 14.10 -7.87 -15.97
C GLN A 7 14.30 -6.69 -15.02
N PRO A 8 13.56 -5.59 -15.17
CA PRO A 8 13.74 -4.45 -14.30
C PRO A 8 13.29 -4.82 -12.89
N LEU A 9 14.16 -4.58 -11.93
CA LEU A 9 13.81 -4.67 -10.52
C LEU A 9 13.10 -3.38 -10.14
N VAL A 10 11.87 -3.48 -9.64
CA VAL A 10 11.13 -2.31 -9.19
C VAL A 10 10.87 -2.36 -7.71
N SER A 11 10.80 -1.19 -7.08
CA SER A 11 10.17 -1.06 -5.78
C SER A 11 9.02 -0.09 -5.85
N VAL A 12 7.97 -0.40 -5.08
CA VAL A 12 6.85 0.51 -4.88
C VAL A 12 6.93 1.08 -3.47
N ARG A 13 6.73 2.38 -3.35
CA ARG A 13 6.56 3.08 -2.08
C ARG A 13 5.16 3.68 -2.04
N PHE A 14 4.45 3.44 -0.93
CA PHE A 14 3.14 4.03 -0.68
C PHE A 14 3.26 5.17 0.31
N ILE A 15 2.55 6.26 0.05
CA ILE A 15 2.59 7.49 0.84
C ILE A 15 1.16 7.94 1.09
N ALA A 16 0.78 7.91 2.35
CA ALA A 16 -0.50 8.41 2.85
C ALA A 16 -0.31 8.84 4.31
N PRO A 17 -1.19 9.71 4.84
CA PRO A 17 -1.22 9.97 6.29
C PRO A 17 -1.52 8.67 7.05
N ALA A 18 -0.75 8.41 8.10
CA ALA A 18 -1.03 7.29 9.00
C ALA A 18 -2.16 7.65 9.96
N ASP A 19 -2.93 6.65 10.37
CA ASP A 19 -3.96 6.80 11.39
C ASP A 19 -3.35 7.21 12.74
N ASP A 20 -4.07 8.02 13.51
CA ASP A 20 -3.56 8.64 14.74
C ASP A 20 -3.48 7.61 15.90
N ASP A 21 -4.36 6.61 15.92
CA ASP A 21 -4.41 5.57 16.94
C ASP A 21 -3.55 4.35 16.55
N ASN A 22 -3.37 4.10 15.24
CA ASN A 22 -2.58 3.00 14.71
C ASN A 22 -1.78 3.40 13.48
N ALA A 23 -0.49 3.74 13.68
CA ALA A 23 0.39 4.20 12.61
C ALA A 23 0.69 3.18 11.48
N GLN A 24 0.23 1.93 11.61
CA GLN A 24 0.30 0.95 10.52
C GLN A 24 -0.88 1.06 9.53
N LEU A 25 -1.95 1.75 9.93
CA LEU A 25 -3.12 1.97 9.11
C LEU A 25 -3.02 3.31 8.38
N ILE A 26 -3.62 3.36 7.20
CA ILE A 26 -3.83 4.59 6.46
C ILE A 26 -5.04 5.31 7.08
N LYS A 27 -4.87 6.60 7.36
CA LYS A 27 -5.93 7.46 7.87
C LYS A 27 -7.05 7.61 6.84
N VAL A 28 -8.28 7.59 7.32
CA VAL A 28 -9.49 7.91 6.54
C VAL A 28 -10.08 9.24 6.98
N GLN A 29 -10.78 9.90 6.06
CA GLN A 29 -11.49 11.15 6.30
C GLN A 29 -13.01 10.91 6.26
N GLY A 30 -13.77 11.62 7.10
CA GLY A 30 -15.23 11.56 7.16
C GLY A 30 -15.83 10.62 8.21
N VAL A 31 -15.00 9.81 8.89
CA VAL A 31 -15.39 8.86 9.95
C VAL A 31 -14.32 8.82 11.07
N SER A 32 -14.63 8.18 12.20
CA SER A 32 -13.67 7.90 13.29
C SER A 32 -13.71 6.43 13.71
N GLY A 33 -12.66 5.94 14.38
CA GLY A 33 -12.60 4.56 14.87
C GLY A 33 -12.30 3.51 13.78
N LEU A 34 -11.80 3.96 12.63
CA LEU A 34 -11.55 3.17 11.43
C LEU A 34 -10.27 3.67 10.74
N GLY A 35 -9.42 2.76 10.27
CA GLY A 35 -8.33 3.03 9.32
C GLY A 35 -8.33 2.00 8.18
N LEU A 36 -7.48 2.17 7.18
CA LEU A 36 -7.29 1.18 6.10
C LEU A 36 -5.97 0.44 6.26
N ARG A 37 -6.05 -0.88 6.35
CA ARG A 37 -4.89 -1.78 6.26
C ARG A 37 -4.57 -2.01 4.79
N MET A 38 -3.28 -1.99 4.46
CA MET A 38 -2.81 -2.32 3.11
C MET A 38 -1.80 -3.46 3.17
N LEU A 39 -2.05 -4.50 2.39
CA LEU A 39 -1.20 -5.68 2.29
C LEU A 39 -0.69 -5.87 0.86
N ASP A 40 0.50 -6.45 0.72
CA ASP A 40 1.00 -6.95 -0.56
C ASP A 40 0.30 -8.25 -1.00
N ALA A 41 0.68 -8.75 -2.17
CA ALA A 41 0.14 -9.98 -2.74
C ALA A 41 0.35 -11.21 -1.82
N ALA A 42 1.44 -11.23 -1.04
CA ALA A 42 1.76 -12.27 -0.07
C ALA A 42 1.09 -12.08 1.30
N GLY A 43 0.29 -11.01 1.47
CA GLY A 43 -0.40 -10.70 2.71
C GLY A 43 0.48 -10.00 3.75
N GLN A 44 1.62 -9.46 3.35
CA GLN A 44 2.52 -8.73 4.25
C GLN A 44 2.10 -7.27 4.34
N ASP A 45 2.18 -6.71 5.55
CA ASP A 45 1.82 -5.33 5.82
C ASP A 45 2.70 -4.35 5.03
N ILE A 46 2.07 -3.37 4.37
CA ILE A 46 2.75 -2.28 3.69
C ILE A 46 3.05 -1.17 4.69
N ARG A 47 4.33 -0.97 4.97
CA ARG A 47 4.77 0.13 5.83
C ARG A 47 4.78 1.45 5.06
N LEU A 48 3.83 2.34 5.39
CA LEU A 48 3.67 3.65 4.76
C LEU A 48 4.95 4.49 4.84
N GLY A 49 5.31 5.13 3.74
CA GLY A 49 6.50 5.97 3.66
C GLY A 49 7.82 5.18 3.56
N PHE A 50 7.81 3.85 3.57
CA PHE A 50 9.03 3.04 3.36
C PHE A 50 9.08 2.48 1.94
N ARG A 51 10.31 2.23 1.47
CA ARG A 51 10.53 1.50 0.23
C ARG A 51 10.05 0.07 0.42
N GLY A 52 9.13 -0.39 -0.42
CA GLY A 52 8.68 -1.78 -0.42
C GLY A 52 9.79 -2.74 -0.83
N LYS A 53 9.56 -4.04 -0.61
CA LYS A 53 10.49 -5.07 -1.09
C LYS A 53 10.63 -4.96 -2.62
N PRO A 54 11.84 -5.13 -3.17
CA PRO A 54 12.02 -5.22 -4.61
C PRO A 54 11.19 -6.36 -5.20
N GLN A 55 10.49 -6.09 -6.30
CA GLN A 55 9.65 -7.04 -7.02
C GLN A 55 10.15 -7.14 -8.46
N PHE A 56 10.25 -8.35 -8.98
CA PHE A 56 10.61 -8.59 -10.37
C PHE A 56 9.40 -8.29 -11.25
N LEU A 57 9.57 -7.41 -12.23
CA LEU A 57 8.62 -7.34 -13.33
C LEU A 57 9.03 -8.38 -14.37
N THR A 58 8.26 -9.46 -14.47
CA THR A 58 8.42 -10.40 -15.58
C THR A 58 7.87 -9.72 -16.84
N PRO A 59 8.60 -9.67 -17.97
CA PRO A 59 8.06 -9.14 -19.21
C PRO A 59 6.73 -9.84 -19.57
N GLY A 60 5.65 -9.07 -19.71
CA GLY A 60 4.29 -9.60 -19.91
C GLY A 60 3.47 -9.83 -18.63
N GLN A 61 4.04 -9.65 -17.44
CA GLN A 61 3.36 -9.53 -16.15
C GLN A 61 3.82 -8.25 -15.44
N ASP A 62 3.10 -7.17 -15.70
CA ASP A 62 3.32 -5.81 -15.18
C ASP A 62 2.28 -5.39 -14.13
N VAL A 63 1.47 -6.34 -13.65
CA VAL A 63 0.43 -6.10 -12.65
C VAL A 63 0.97 -6.37 -11.25
N LEU A 64 0.89 -5.36 -10.37
CA LEU A 64 1.19 -5.48 -8.95
C LEU A 64 -0.11 -5.47 -8.13
N THR A 65 -0.38 -6.57 -7.43
CA THR A 65 -1.62 -6.75 -6.66
C THR A 65 -1.42 -6.40 -5.20
N TYR A 66 -2.31 -5.55 -4.67
CA TYR A 66 -2.38 -5.18 -3.27
C TYR A 66 -3.80 -5.36 -2.75
N ARG A 67 -3.94 -5.59 -1.45
CA ARG A 67 -5.24 -5.69 -0.77
C ARG A 67 -5.40 -4.52 0.17
N VAL A 68 -6.59 -3.92 0.17
CA VAL A 68 -6.96 -2.84 1.10
C VAL A 68 -8.20 -3.29 1.84
N MET A 69 -8.17 -3.21 3.17
CA MET A 69 -9.36 -3.50 3.99
C MET A 69 -9.53 -2.50 5.13
N PRO A 70 -10.77 -2.18 5.51
CA PRO A 70 -11.06 -1.43 6.72
C PRO A 70 -10.66 -2.21 7.98
N GLU A 71 -10.07 -1.53 8.95
CA GLU A 71 -9.70 -2.08 10.26
C GLU A 71 -10.12 -1.11 11.38
N ARG A 72 -10.64 -1.65 12.49
CA ARG A 72 -11.06 -0.86 13.65
C ARG A 72 -9.84 -0.31 14.40
N THR A 73 -9.96 0.91 14.88
CA THR A 73 -8.97 1.54 15.77
C THR A 73 -9.50 1.63 17.20
N ALA A 74 -8.69 2.16 18.11
CA ALA A 74 -9.09 2.37 19.51
C ALA A 74 -10.07 3.55 19.68
N ALA A 75 -10.14 4.49 18.72
CA ALA A 75 -11.12 5.56 18.77
C ALA A 75 -12.58 5.05 18.67
N PRO A 76 -13.55 5.80 19.25
CA PRO A 76 -14.96 5.52 19.07
C PRO A 76 -15.36 5.48 17.60
N LEU A 77 -16.13 4.46 17.21
CA LEU A 77 -16.62 4.31 15.84
C LEU A 77 -17.74 5.31 15.55
N GLN A 78 -17.50 6.20 14.60
CA GLN A 78 -18.54 7.06 14.03
C GLN A 78 -18.74 6.68 12.56
N ALA A 79 -19.93 6.16 12.24
CA ALA A 79 -20.26 5.72 10.89
C ALA A 79 -20.54 6.91 9.95
N GLY A 80 -20.22 6.72 8.67
CA GLY A 80 -20.41 7.73 7.63
C GLY A 80 -19.74 7.31 6.32
N ALA A 81 -19.94 8.13 5.28
CA ALA A 81 -19.15 8.01 4.07
C ALA A 81 -17.70 8.41 4.36
N TYR A 82 -16.73 7.66 3.83
CA TYR A 82 -15.33 7.92 4.05
C TYR A 82 -14.51 7.78 2.78
N HIS A 83 -13.35 8.43 2.77
CA HIS A 83 -12.38 8.33 1.70
C HIS A 83 -10.95 8.44 2.24
N SER A 84 -9.97 8.06 1.44
CA SER A 84 -8.55 8.32 1.67
C SER A 84 -7.82 8.43 0.33
N GLN A 85 -6.70 9.13 0.33
CA GLN A 85 -5.83 9.24 -0.83
C GLN A 85 -4.48 8.60 -0.53
N ILE A 86 -4.09 7.65 -1.37
CA ILE A 86 -2.82 6.93 -1.27
C ILE A 86 -2.02 7.23 -2.53
N ASN A 87 -0.87 7.87 -2.37
CA ASN A 87 0.06 8.07 -3.48
C ASN A 87 1.01 6.88 -3.55
N PHE A 88 1.33 6.41 -4.76
CA PHE A 88 2.36 5.40 -4.97
C PHE A 88 3.49 5.96 -5.83
N ARG A 89 4.71 5.49 -5.58
CA ARG A 89 5.89 5.79 -6.38
C ARG A 89 6.55 4.49 -6.81
N LEU A 90 6.72 4.34 -8.12
CA LEU A 90 7.51 3.27 -8.73
C LEU A 90 8.96 3.74 -8.88
N ASN A 91 9.93 2.93 -8.44
CA ASN A 91 11.35 3.18 -8.66
C ASN A 91 11.92 1.99 -9.44
N TYR A 92 12.68 2.29 -10.49
CA TYR A 92 13.48 1.32 -11.24
C TYR A 92 14.88 1.32 -10.64
N ASP A 93 15.37 0.14 -10.25
CA ASP A 93 16.76 -0.07 -9.83
C ASP A 93 17.63 -0.55 -11.01
#